data_AF-X0UX26-F1
#
_entry.id   AF-X0UX26-F1
#
_cell.length_a   1.000
_cell.length_b   1.000
_cell.length_c   1.000
_cell.angle_alpha   90.00
_cell.angle_beta   90.00
_cell.angle_gamma   90.00
#
_symmetry.space_group_name_H-M   'P 1'
#
loop_
_entity.id
_entity.type
_entity.pdbx_description
1 polymer ?
#
loop_
_entity_poly.entity_id
_entity_poly.type
_entity_poly.pdbx_seq_one_letter_code
_entity_poly.pdbx_strand_id
1 'polypeptide(L)'
;MSDEVLEKLIKDYMKLRLPVSGFSWQGGEPTLMGLEFYEKAVELQKKYGVSGQQVSNALQTNAILLDDKWCKFLHDNKFLVGISIDGPKEFHDYYRVDHSGCGSFDKVTRAIETCKKYKVEFNTLILLNNKNVEHPDKLFDFFIEQG
;
A
#
# COMPACT_ATOMS: atom_id res chain seq x y z
N MET A 1 -1.02 -16.25 -5.20
CA MET A 1 -2.09 -16.93 -4.42
C MET A 1 -3.18 -17.31 -5.39
N SER A 2 -3.72 -18.54 -5.34
CA SER A 2 -4.84 -18.92 -6.21
C SER A 2 -6.17 -18.43 -5.65
N ASP A 3 -7.19 -18.43 -6.51
CA ASP A 3 -8.55 -18.00 -6.15
C ASP A 3 -9.19 -18.89 -5.08
N GLU A 4 -8.93 -20.19 -5.13
CA GLU A 4 -9.44 -21.15 -4.14
C GLU A 4 -8.85 -20.88 -2.75
N VAL A 5 -7.56 -20.54 -2.71
CA VAL A 5 -6.87 -20.20 -1.47
C VAL A 5 -7.38 -18.86 -0.92
N LEU A 6 -7.55 -17.85 -1.80
CA LEU A 6 -8.09 -16.54 -1.41
C LEU A 6 -9.50 -16.67 -0.83
N GLU A 7 -10.40 -17.36 -1.53
CA GLU A 7 -11.78 -17.57 -1.08
C GLU A 7 -11.83 -18.34 0.23
N LYS A 8 -11.04 -19.42 0.37
CA LYS A 8 -10.98 -20.17 1.61
C LYS A 8 -10.49 -19.31 2.77
N LEU A 9 -9.42 -18.53 2.58
CA LEU A 9 -8.86 -17.66 3.61
C LEU A 9 -9.88 -16.62 4.07
N ILE A 10 -10.48 -15.89 3.13
CA ILE A 10 -11.46 -14.84 3.46
C ILE A 10 -12.68 -15.47 4.14
N LYS A 11 -13.23 -16.54 3.58
CA LYS A 11 -14.40 -17.23 4.15
C LYS A 11 -14.15 -17.68 5.58
N ASP A 12 -13.01 -18.32 5.85
CA ASP A 12 -12.73 -18.86 7.17
C ASP A 12 -12.36 -17.77 8.18
N TYR A 13 -11.65 -16.72 7.76
CA TYR A 13 -11.34 -15.59 8.63
C TYR A 13 -12.60 -14.79 8.99
N MET A 14 -13.49 -14.53 8.02
CA MET A 14 -14.73 -13.78 8.27
C MET A 14 -15.68 -14.51 9.24
N LYS A 15 -15.67 -15.86 9.26
CA LYS A 15 -16.45 -16.67 10.23
C LYS A 15 -16.05 -16.46 11.69
N LEU A 16 -14.84 -15.95 11.94
CA LEU A 16 -14.41 -15.65 13.31
C LEU A 16 -15.23 -14.50 13.93
N ARG A 17 -15.94 -13.71 13.11
CA ARG A 17 -16.84 -12.63 13.54
C ARG A 17 -16.19 -11.66 14.51
N LEU A 18 -14.92 -11.33 14.24
CA LEU A 18 -14.20 -10.31 15.00
C LEU A 18 -14.91 -8.96 14.84
N PRO A 19 -14.87 -8.08 15.86
CA PRO A 19 -15.41 -6.72 15.73
C PRO A 19 -14.85 -5.98 14.52
N VAL A 20 -13.55 -6.17 14.25
CA VAL A 20 -12.87 -5.72 13.04
C VAL A 20 -12.11 -6.89 12.44
N SER A 21 -12.47 -7.28 11.22
CA SER A 21 -11.70 -8.23 10.40
C SER A 21 -10.71 -7.45 9.54
N GLY A 22 -9.46 -7.38 10.00
CA GLY A 22 -8.40 -6.63 9.34
C GLY A 22 -7.58 -7.48 8.38
N PHE A 23 -7.41 -7.02 7.15
CA PHE A 23 -6.58 -7.62 6.12
C PHE A 23 -5.40 -6.69 5.81
N SER A 24 -4.17 -7.18 6.01
CA SER A 24 -2.96 -6.46 5.64
C SER A 24 -2.27 -7.16 4.49
N TRP A 25 -2.24 -6.50 3.33
CA TRP A 25 -1.66 -7.00 2.09
C TRP A 25 -0.22 -6.50 1.99
N GLN A 26 0.72 -7.40 2.21
CA GLN A 26 2.17 -7.15 2.16
C GLN A 26 2.87 -8.31 1.43
N GLY A 27 4.19 -8.44 1.62
CA GLY A 27 5.05 -9.38 0.88
C GLY A 27 5.82 -8.65 -0.22
N GLY A 28 6.54 -9.40 -1.07
CA GLY A 28 7.46 -8.86 -2.10
C GLY A 28 7.05 -7.51 -2.67
N GLU A 29 6.15 -7.51 -3.66
CA GLU A 29 5.36 -6.32 -4.01
C GLU A 29 3.92 -6.77 -4.25
N PRO A 30 2.97 -6.45 -3.35
CA PRO A 30 1.61 -6.99 -3.43
C PRO A 30 0.84 -6.54 -4.68
N THR A 31 1.10 -5.35 -5.22
CA THR A 31 0.42 -4.88 -6.45
C THR A 31 0.73 -5.73 -7.69
N LEU A 32 1.77 -6.58 -7.65
CA LEU A 32 2.05 -7.57 -8.71
C LEU A 32 0.96 -8.64 -8.84
N MET A 33 0.10 -8.83 -7.83
CA MET A 33 -1.08 -9.69 -7.94
C MET A 33 -2.13 -9.14 -8.92
N GLY A 34 -2.02 -7.86 -9.31
CA GLY A 34 -2.94 -7.18 -10.21
C GLY A 34 -4.21 -6.69 -9.52
N LEU A 35 -4.87 -5.70 -10.12
CA LEU A 35 -6.06 -5.06 -9.53
C LEU A 35 -7.23 -6.03 -9.39
N GLU A 36 -7.43 -6.91 -10.38
CA GLU A 36 -8.50 -7.92 -10.40
C GLU A 36 -8.47 -8.84 -9.17
N PHE A 37 -7.28 -9.16 -8.65
CA PHE A 37 -7.14 -9.93 -7.42
C PHE A 37 -7.76 -9.22 -6.22
N TYR A 38 -7.57 -7.90 -6.11
CA TYR A 38 -8.10 -7.10 -4.99
C TYR A 38 -9.58 -6.82 -5.14
N GLU A 39 -10.07 -6.62 -6.37
CA GLU A 39 -11.51 -6.54 -6.65
C GLU A 39 -12.20 -7.82 -6.17
N LYS A 40 -11.66 -8.98 -6.52
CA LYS A 40 -12.16 -10.28 -6.05
C LYS A 40 -12.07 -10.43 -4.52
N ALA A 41 -10.95 -10.02 -3.91
CA ALA A 41 -10.81 -10.07 -2.45
C ALA A 41 -11.90 -9.26 -1.74
N VAL A 42 -12.18 -8.04 -2.22
CA VAL A 42 -13.24 -7.18 -1.67
C VAL A 42 -14.62 -7.78 -1.90
N GLU A 43 -14.89 -8.36 -3.07
CA GLU A 43 -16.15 -9.07 -3.34
C GLU A 43 -16.38 -10.23 -2.37
N LEU A 44 -15.34 -11.03 -2.11
CA LEU A 44 -15.40 -12.13 -1.16
C LEU A 44 -15.59 -11.65 0.28
N GLN A 45 -14.92 -10.56 0.67
CA GLN A 45 -15.12 -9.93 1.98
C GLN A 45 -16.58 -9.47 2.17
N LYS A 46 -17.19 -8.87 1.14
CA LYS A 46 -18.62 -8.48 1.14
C LYS A 46 -19.54 -9.70 1.17
N LYS A 47 -19.24 -10.75 0.41
CA LYS A 47 -20.00 -12.00 0.32
C LYS A 47 -20.06 -12.75 1.66
N TYR A 48 -18.94 -12.78 2.40
CA TYR A 48 -18.83 -13.54 3.65
C TYR A 48 -18.96 -12.69 4.92
N GLY A 49 -18.99 -11.37 4.79
CA GLY A 49 -19.29 -10.46 5.88
C GLY A 49 -20.72 -10.61 6.38
N VAL A 50 -20.93 -10.37 7.67
CA VAL A 50 -22.25 -10.31 8.29
C VAL A 50 -22.58 -8.88 8.74
N SER A 51 -23.87 -8.59 8.92
CA SER A 51 -24.30 -7.25 9.36
C SER A 51 -23.62 -6.86 10.68
N GLY A 52 -23.10 -5.63 10.73
CA GLY A 52 -22.36 -5.09 11.87
C GLY A 52 -20.88 -5.48 11.96
N GLN A 53 -20.38 -6.37 11.10
CA GLN A 53 -18.95 -6.72 11.06
C GLN A 53 -18.17 -5.66 10.26
N GLN A 54 -17.17 -5.04 10.89
CA GLN A 54 -16.29 -4.11 10.19
C GLN A 54 -15.17 -4.88 9.48
N VAL A 55 -14.89 -4.51 8.23
CA VAL A 55 -13.74 -5.01 7.47
C VAL A 55 -12.80 -3.84 7.21
N SER A 56 -11.51 -4.03 7.47
CA SER A 56 -10.48 -3.06 7.11
C SER A 56 -9.44 -3.70 6.20
N ASN A 57 -8.94 -2.92 5.25
CA ASN A 57 -7.88 -3.34 4.35
C ASN A 57 -6.72 -2.34 4.42
N ALA A 58 -5.50 -2.86 4.54
CA ALA A 58 -4.27 -2.09 4.45
C ALA A 58 -3.36 -2.68 3.37
N LEU A 59 -2.72 -1.85 2.56
CA LEU A 59 -1.80 -2.26 1.49
C LEU A 59 -0.43 -1.64 1.69
N GLN A 60 0.62 -2.43 1.89
CA GLN A 60 2.00 -1.95 1.93
C GLN A 60 2.65 -2.12 0.55
N THR A 61 3.11 -1.05 -0.08
CA THR A 61 3.63 -1.11 -1.46
C THR A 61 4.85 -0.22 -1.66
N ASN A 62 5.65 -0.55 -2.66
CA ASN A 62 6.67 0.33 -3.25
C ASN A 62 6.07 1.41 -4.15
N ALA A 63 4.75 1.39 -4.37
CA ALA A 63 3.94 2.37 -5.08
C ALA A 63 4.19 2.54 -6.59
N ILE A 64 5.20 1.89 -7.18
CA ILE A 64 5.58 2.15 -8.59
C ILE A 64 4.52 1.74 -9.61
N LEU A 65 3.57 0.89 -9.21
CA LEU A 65 2.44 0.41 -10.03
C LEU A 65 1.12 1.12 -9.72
N LEU A 66 1.08 2.05 -8.76
CA LEU A 66 -0.13 2.78 -8.45
C LEU A 66 -0.41 3.84 -9.52
N ASP A 67 -1.48 3.59 -10.29
CA ASP A 67 -2.02 4.50 -11.28
C ASP A 67 -3.42 5.02 -10.88
N ASP A 68 -4.08 5.72 -11.79
CA ASP A 68 -5.44 6.25 -11.61
C ASP A 68 -6.46 5.15 -11.26
N LYS A 69 -6.33 3.94 -11.82
CA LYS A 69 -7.28 2.83 -11.57
C LYS A 69 -7.08 2.26 -10.18
N TRP A 70 -5.82 2.02 -9.80
CA TRP A 70 -5.46 1.60 -8.45
C TRP A 70 -5.94 2.61 -7.42
N CYS A 71 -5.60 3.89 -7.59
CA CYS A 71 -5.94 4.90 -6.60
C CYS A 71 -7.46 5.08 -6.46
N LYS A 72 -8.21 5.01 -7.57
CA LYS A 72 -9.67 4.98 -7.52
C LYS A 72 -10.19 3.78 -6.72
N PHE A 73 -9.71 2.57 -7.01
CA PHE A 73 -10.12 1.37 -6.30
C PHE A 73 -9.81 1.43 -4.80
N LEU A 74 -8.61 1.88 -4.44
CA LEU A 74 -8.15 2.00 -3.06
C LEU A 74 -9.00 3.02 -2.28
N HIS A 75 -9.34 4.15 -2.89
CA HIS A 75 -10.24 5.15 -2.30
C HIS A 75 -11.66 4.60 -2.10
N ASP A 76 -12.26 4.05 -3.17
CA ASP A 76 -13.65 3.57 -3.14
C ASP A 76 -13.85 2.46 -2.09
N ASN A 77 -12.81 1.65 -1.86
CA ASN A 77 -12.82 0.55 -0.89
C ASN A 77 -12.11 0.86 0.43
N LYS A 78 -11.75 2.14 0.67
CA LYS A 78 -11.19 2.65 1.92
C LYS A 78 -9.97 1.86 2.41
N PHE A 79 -9.05 1.56 1.51
CA PHE A 79 -7.77 0.97 1.87
C PHE A 79 -6.90 2.04 2.53
N LEU A 80 -6.24 1.68 3.64
CA LEU A 80 -5.11 2.44 4.16
C LEU A 80 -3.83 1.97 3.45
N VAL A 81 -3.16 2.87 2.74
CA VAL A 81 -1.95 2.51 1.97
C VAL A 81 -0.69 2.88 2.75
N GLY A 82 0.28 1.98 2.84
CA GLY A 82 1.63 2.26 3.31
C GLY A 82 2.58 2.38 2.12
N ILE A 83 3.08 3.59 1.86
CA ILE A 83 3.99 3.87 0.74
C ILE A 83 5.43 3.87 1.24
N SER A 84 6.26 3.06 0.60
CA SER A 84 7.67 2.93 0.93
C SER A 84 8.48 4.09 0.31
N ILE A 85 8.95 5.03 1.14
CA ILE A 85 9.77 6.17 0.69
C ILE A 85 10.80 6.54 1.78
N ASP A 86 12.11 6.56 1.44
CA ASP A 86 13.17 6.73 2.45
C ASP A 86 13.68 8.18 2.62
N GLY A 87 12.92 9.16 2.12
CA GLY A 87 13.26 10.58 2.14
C GLY A 87 13.57 11.14 0.75
N PRO A 88 14.38 12.22 0.67
CA PRO A 88 14.84 12.81 -0.58
C PRO A 88 15.45 11.81 -1.56
N LYS A 89 15.47 12.18 -2.84
CA LYS A 89 15.87 11.31 -3.95
C LYS A 89 17.17 10.57 -3.71
N GLU A 90 18.21 11.26 -3.23
CA GLU A 90 19.52 10.70 -2.96
C GLU A 90 19.54 9.64 -1.84
N PHE A 91 18.60 9.71 -0.89
CA PHE A 91 18.46 8.71 0.17
C PHE A 91 17.61 7.52 -0.31
N HIS A 92 16.51 7.82 -1.01
CA HIS A 92 15.61 6.81 -1.56
C HIS A 92 16.30 5.95 -2.61
N ASP A 93 16.85 6.58 -3.65
CA ASP A 93 17.39 5.88 -4.82
C ASP A 93 18.68 5.11 -4.50
N TYR A 94 19.32 5.34 -3.35
CA TYR A 94 20.53 4.60 -2.96
C TYR A 94 20.25 3.11 -2.74
N TYR A 95 19.15 2.78 -2.04
CA TYR A 95 18.77 1.39 -1.76
C TYR A 95 17.55 0.92 -2.54
N ARG A 96 16.67 1.84 -2.98
CA ARG A 96 15.47 1.50 -3.74
C ARG A 96 15.70 1.68 -5.23
N VAL A 97 16.28 0.65 -5.81
CA VAL A 97 16.51 0.53 -7.25
C VAL A 97 15.66 -0.60 -7.84
N ASP A 98 15.30 -0.46 -9.11
CA ASP A 98 14.69 -1.55 -9.87
C ASP A 98 15.74 -2.59 -10.31
N HIS A 99 15.29 -3.63 -11.01
CA HIS A 99 16.17 -4.71 -11.50
C HIS A 99 17.25 -4.22 -12.48
N SER A 100 17.10 -3.02 -13.06
CA SER A 100 18.09 -2.39 -13.93
C SER A 100 19.03 -1.45 -13.18
N GLY A 101 18.88 -1.33 -11.85
CA GLY A 101 19.67 -0.43 -11.01
C GLY A 101 19.21 1.02 -11.04
N CYS A 102 18.05 1.32 -11.65
CA CYS A 102 17.51 2.67 -11.69
C CYS A 102 16.71 2.98 -10.43
N GLY A 103 16.90 4.18 -9.87
CA GLY A 103 16.15 4.66 -8.71
C GLY A 103 14.65 4.76 -8.94
N SER A 104 13.85 4.52 -7.89
CA SER A 104 12.39 4.54 -7.96
C SER A 104 11.73 5.85 -7.52
N PHE A 105 12.47 6.81 -6.95
CA PHE A 105 11.91 7.99 -6.30
C PHE A 105 10.89 8.76 -7.16
N ASP A 106 11.19 8.99 -8.44
CA ASP A 106 10.30 9.77 -9.32
C ASP A 106 8.99 9.02 -9.60
N LYS A 107 9.03 7.68 -9.64
CA LYS A 107 7.84 6.84 -9.80
C LYS A 107 6.98 6.89 -8.53
N VAL A 108 7.62 6.78 -7.36
CA VAL A 108 6.94 6.84 -6.05
C VAL A 108 6.29 8.19 -5.81
N THR A 109 6.99 9.30 -6.12
CA THR A 109 6.45 10.65 -5.94
C THR A 109 5.23 10.88 -6.85
N ARG A 110 5.26 10.41 -8.10
CA ARG A 110 4.08 10.46 -8.99
C ARG A 110 2.91 9.63 -8.45
N ALA A 111 3.18 8.47 -7.87
CA ALA A 111 2.16 7.66 -7.22
C ALA A 111 1.53 8.38 -6.02
N ILE A 112 2.34 9.03 -5.17
CA ILE A 112 1.87 9.86 -4.06
C ILE A 112 0.93 10.97 -4.55
N GLU A 113 1.32 11.70 -5.61
CA GLU A 113 0.45 12.72 -6.21
C GLU A 113 -0.87 12.15 -6.76
N THR A 114 -0.82 10.92 -7.28
CA THR A 114 -2.02 10.22 -7.74
C THR A 114 -2.91 9.80 -6.55
N CYS A 115 -2.32 9.29 -5.46
CA CYS A 115 -3.05 9.02 -4.22
C CYS A 115 -3.73 10.28 -3.68
N LYS A 116 -3.04 11.42 -3.66
CA LYS A 116 -3.61 12.73 -3.26
C LYS A 116 -4.77 13.15 -4.18
N LYS A 117 -4.59 13.06 -5.50
CA LYS A 117 -5.63 13.36 -6.51
C LYS A 117 -6.93 12.58 -6.25
N TYR A 118 -6.82 11.30 -5.91
CA TYR A 118 -7.98 10.43 -5.61
C TYR A 118 -8.39 10.42 -4.13
N LYS A 119 -7.71 11.18 -3.26
CA LYS A 119 -7.96 11.20 -1.82
C LYS A 119 -7.86 9.81 -1.17
N VAL A 120 -6.86 9.04 -1.59
CA VAL A 120 -6.48 7.79 -0.92
C VAL A 120 -5.80 8.15 0.40
N GLU A 121 -6.22 7.53 1.50
CA GLU A 121 -5.52 7.66 2.78
C GLU A 121 -4.24 6.82 2.75
N PHE A 122 -3.11 7.44 3.08
CA PHE A 122 -1.83 6.75 3.09
C PHE A 122 -0.90 7.22 4.22
N ASN A 123 0.00 6.33 4.60
CA ASN A 123 1.15 6.60 5.45
C ASN A 123 2.43 6.46 4.61
N THR A 124 3.51 7.13 5.02
CA THR A 124 4.86 6.87 4.52
C THR A 124 5.61 5.91 5.44
N LEU A 125 6.31 4.93 4.89
CA LEU A 125 7.20 4.04 5.63
C LEU A 125 8.65 4.28 5.20
N ILE A 126 9.44 4.67 6.18
CA ILE A 126 10.85 5.06 6.03
C ILE A 126 11.71 3.97 6.68
N LEU A 127 12.65 3.41 5.92
CA LEU A 127 13.71 2.59 6.48
C LEU A 127 14.88 3.49 6.88
N LEU A 128 15.10 3.63 8.19
CA LEU A 128 16.31 4.29 8.68
C LEU A 128 17.53 3.42 8.42
N ASN A 129 18.52 4.00 7.75
CA ASN A 129 19.73 3.33 7.29
C ASN A 129 20.94 4.29 7.40
N ASN A 130 22.14 3.78 7.08
CA ASN A 130 23.39 4.54 7.20
C ASN A 130 23.50 5.76 6.25
N LYS A 131 22.54 5.98 5.35
CA LYS A 131 22.49 7.17 4.47
C LYS A 131 21.56 8.25 4.97
N ASN A 132 20.57 7.94 5.79
CA ASN A 132 19.56 8.90 6.21
C ASN A 132 19.48 9.11 7.73
N VAL A 133 20.03 8.20 8.54
CA VAL A 133 19.95 8.26 10.01
C VAL A 133 20.70 9.46 10.60
N GLU A 134 21.75 9.93 9.94
CA GLU A 134 22.53 11.10 10.36
C GLU A 134 21.91 12.44 9.87
N HIS A 135 20.77 12.39 9.17
CA HIS A 135 20.11 13.54 8.58
C HIS A 135 18.62 13.65 8.95
N PRO A 136 18.28 13.64 10.26
CA PRO A 136 16.88 13.64 10.70
C PRO A 136 16.11 14.89 10.26
N ASP A 137 16.72 16.09 10.33
CA ASP A 137 16.07 17.34 9.92
C ASP A 137 15.70 17.32 8.44
N LYS A 138 16.62 16.84 7.60
CA LYS A 138 16.41 16.73 6.16
C LYS A 138 15.31 15.72 5.80
N LEU A 139 15.23 14.61 6.54
CA LEU A 139 14.11 13.66 6.40
C LEU A 139 12.79 14.32 6.79
N PHE A 140 12.77 14.99 7.94
CA PHE A 140 11.58 15.62 8.46
C PHE A 140 11.06 16.73 7.53
N ASP A 141 11.94 17.65 7.13
CA ASP A 141 11.62 18.75 6.21
C ASP A 141 11.05 18.21 4.90
N PHE A 142 11.67 17.17 4.33
CA PHE A 142 11.18 16.51 3.12
C PHE A 142 9.73 16.03 3.27
N PHE A 143 9.40 15.32 4.34
CA PHE A 143 8.04 14.80 4.52
C PHE A 143 7.03 15.89 4.82
N ILE A 144 7.41 16.95 5.55
CA ILE A 144 6.52 18.10 5.78
C ILE A 144 6.22 18.83 4.47
N GLU A 145 7.21 19.00 3.59
CA GLU A 145 7.02 19.63 2.27
C GLU A 145 6.11 18.82 1.34
N GLN A 146 6.06 17.49 1.51
CA GLN A 146 5.17 16.63 0.74
C GLN A 146 3.70 16.71 1.19
N GLY A 147 3.38 17.42 2.28
CA GLY A 147 2.02 17.55 2.83
C GLY A 147 1.44 16.25 3.36
#